data_AF-A0A1B8VUH1-F1
#
_entry.id   AF-A0A1B8VUH1-F1
#
_cell.length_a   1.000
_cell.length_b   1.000
_cell.length_c   1.000
_cell.angle_alpha   90.00
_cell.angle_beta   90.00
_cell.angle_gamma   90.00
#
_symmetry.space_group_name_H-M   'P 1'
#
loop_
_entity.id
_entity.type
_entity.pdbx_description
1 polymer ?
#
loop_
_entity_poly.entity_id
_entity_poly.type
_entity_poly.pdbx_seq_one_letter_code
_entity_poly.pdbx_strand_id
1 'polypeptide(L)'
;MLPEQAKFLLFKAAAAYPNQIELEEETVAVWVERLAKVPFEWGIANLDFHIDTDDFFPKIANITRYDLQPVKNNEVLRLEADQQFALLEHWIRIDAPAPDGYWENARKKIWGERS
;
A
#
# COMPACT_ATOMS: atom_id res chain seq x y z
N MET A 1 -7.32 -17.14 -0.54
CA MET A 1 -7.72 -17.37 0.86
C MET A 1 -8.84 -18.41 0.93
N LEU A 2 -9.11 -18.95 2.12
CA LEU A 2 -10.23 -19.87 2.38
C LEU A 2 -11.59 -19.15 2.23
N PRO A 3 -12.70 -19.88 1.96
CA PRO A 3 -14.02 -19.27 1.85
C PRO A 3 -14.44 -18.47 3.09
N GLU A 4 -14.12 -18.96 4.29
CA GLU A 4 -14.43 -18.31 5.57
C GLU A 4 -13.70 -16.97 5.69
N GLN A 5 -12.47 -16.89 5.19
CA GLN A 5 -11.66 -15.68 5.17
C GLN A 5 -12.21 -14.64 4.18
N ALA A 6 -12.65 -15.07 3.00
CA ALA A 6 -13.28 -14.18 2.03
C ALA A 6 -14.62 -13.64 2.54
N LYS A 7 -15.43 -14.48 3.20
CA LYS A 7 -16.67 -14.08 3.88
C LYS A 7 -16.39 -13.06 4.99
N PHE A 8 -15.34 -13.29 5.78
CA PHE A 8 -14.93 -12.35 6.81
C PHE A 8 -14.63 -10.96 6.23
N LEU A 9 -13.90 -10.87 5.12
CA LEU A 9 -13.63 -9.60 4.45
C LEU A 9 -14.91 -8.91 3.97
N LEU A 10 -15.83 -9.66 3.35
CA LEU A 10 -17.12 -9.11 2.91
C LEU A 10 -17.94 -8.57 4.09
N PHE A 11 -18.01 -9.31 5.20
CA PHE A 11 -18.76 -8.87 6.39
C PHE A 11 -18.10 -7.67 7.07
N LYS A 12 -16.77 -7.63 7.12
CA LYS A 12 -16.04 -6.46 7.62
C LYS A 12 -16.33 -5.23 6.76
N ALA A 13 -16.33 -5.36 5.43
CA ALA A 13 -16.71 -4.29 4.52
C ALA A 13 -18.17 -3.85 4.75
N ALA A 14 -19.12 -4.79 4.79
CA ALA A 14 -20.54 -4.46 4.99
C ALA A 14 -20.80 -3.75 6.33
N ALA A 15 -20.05 -4.09 7.39
CA ALA A 15 -20.13 -3.41 8.67
C ALA A 15 -19.55 -1.98 8.64
N ALA A 16 -18.48 -1.74 7.87
CA ALA A 16 -17.88 -0.42 7.71
C ALA A 16 -18.74 0.53 6.84
N TYR A 17 -19.52 -0.03 5.92
CA TYR A 17 -20.33 0.72 4.94
C TYR A 17 -21.81 0.34 5.06
N PRO A 18 -22.50 0.74 6.13
CA PRO A 18 -23.88 0.35 6.38
C PRO A 18 -24.80 0.82 5.24
N ASN A 19 -25.72 -0.06 4.83
CA ASN A 19 -26.73 0.16 3.78
C ASN A 19 -26.19 0.36 2.36
N GLN A 20 -24.90 0.11 2.09
CA GLN A 20 -24.34 0.22 0.74
C GLN A 20 -24.32 -1.10 -0.05
N ILE A 21 -24.57 -2.23 0.62
CA ILE A 21 -24.60 -3.56 0.01
C ILE A 21 -25.67 -4.45 0.65
N GLU A 22 -26.26 -5.32 -0.16
CA GLU A 22 -27.12 -6.41 0.29
C GLU A 22 -26.33 -7.73 0.26
N LEU A 23 -26.31 -8.43 1.40
CA LEU A 23 -25.57 -9.68 1.58
C LEU A 23 -26.38 -10.88 1.10
N GLU A 24 -26.51 -10.99 -0.22
CA GLU A 24 -27.11 -12.14 -0.90
C GLU A 24 -26.10 -13.29 -1.09
N GLU A 25 -26.59 -14.50 -1.32
CA GLU A 25 -25.73 -15.69 -1.50
C GLU A 25 -24.80 -15.54 -2.72
N GLU A 26 -25.30 -14.93 -3.79
CA GLU A 26 -24.58 -14.65 -5.03
C GLU A 26 -23.41 -13.69 -4.78
N THR A 27 -23.63 -12.63 -4.00
CA THR A 27 -22.58 -11.69 -3.61
C THR A 27 -21.47 -12.39 -2.84
N VAL A 28 -21.84 -13.25 -1.88
CA VAL A 28 -20.88 -14.05 -1.12
C VAL A 28 -20.09 -14.98 -2.04
N ALA A 29 -20.76 -15.65 -2.97
CA ALA A 29 -20.13 -16.59 -3.91
C ALA A 29 -19.08 -15.89 -4.78
N VAL A 30 -19.42 -14.72 -5.33
CA VAL A 30 -18.49 -13.92 -6.16
C VAL A 30 -17.27 -13.49 -5.34
N TRP A 31 -17.46 -13.05 -4.10
CA TRP A 31 -16.34 -12.67 -3.23
C TRP A 31 -15.43 -13.85 -2.92
N VAL A 32 -16.00 -15.01 -2.57
CA VAL A 32 -15.24 -16.24 -2.31
C VAL A 32 -14.43 -16.66 -3.54
N GLU A 33 -15.05 -16.67 -4.73
CA GLU A 33 -14.39 -17.04 -5.97
C GLU A 33 -13.23 -16.11 -6.31
N ARG A 34 -13.46 -14.80 -6.26
CA ARG A 34 -12.49 -13.79 -6.70
C ARG A 34 -11.32 -13.63 -5.74
N LEU A 35 -11.55 -13.85 -4.44
CA LEU A 35 -10.51 -13.77 -3.41
C LEU A 35 -9.78 -15.10 -3.18
N ALA A 36 -10.18 -16.19 -3.84
CA ALA A 36 -9.58 -17.51 -3.64
C ALA A 36 -8.05 -17.53 -3.81
N LYS A 37 -7.50 -16.72 -4.73
CA LYS A 37 -6.05 -16.65 -5.00
C LYS A 37 -5.32 -15.55 -4.22
N VAL A 38 -6.02 -14.74 -3.42
CA VAL A 38 -5.43 -13.65 -2.66
C VAL A 38 -5.07 -14.14 -1.25
N PRO A 39 -3.83 -13.94 -0.77
CA PRO A 39 -3.45 -14.14 0.63
C PRO A 39 -4.36 -13.36 1.59
N PHE A 40 -4.76 -13.96 2.72
CA PHE A 40 -5.74 -13.35 3.62
C PHE A 40 -5.25 -12.06 4.26
N GLU A 41 -4.01 -12.07 4.73
CA GLU A 41 -3.33 -10.96 5.38
C GLU A 41 -3.29 -9.73 4.47
N TRP A 42 -3.11 -9.97 3.17
CA TRP A 42 -3.10 -8.93 2.17
C TRP A 42 -4.50 -8.40 1.88
N GLY A 43 -5.50 -9.26 1.75
CA GLY A 43 -6.90 -8.83 1.60
C GLY A 43 -7.37 -7.97 2.79
N ILE A 44 -6.97 -8.32 4.02
CA ILE A 44 -7.23 -7.51 5.22
C ILE A 44 -6.58 -6.15 5.14
N ALA A 45 -5.27 -6.09 4.86
CA ALA A 45 -4.53 -4.83 4.86
C ALA A 45 -5.08 -3.84 3.81
N ASN A 46 -5.45 -4.35 2.63
CA ASN A 46 -6.04 -3.53 1.58
C ASN A 46 -7.45 -3.05 1.93
N LEU A 47 -8.27 -3.91 2.53
CA LEU A 47 -9.61 -3.53 2.98
C LEU A 47 -9.54 -2.45 4.05
N ASP A 48 -8.62 -2.58 5.01
CA ASP A 48 -8.44 -1.60 6.09
C ASP A 48 -7.99 -0.25 5.54
N PHE A 49 -7.03 -0.26 4.62
CA PHE A 49 -6.64 0.96 3.92
C PHE A 49 -7.80 1.61 3.15
N HIS A 50 -8.64 0.82 2.48
CA HIS A 50 -9.81 1.34 1.76
C HIS A 50 -10.82 1.95 2.74
N ILE A 51 -11.10 1.30 3.88
CA ILE A 51 -11.95 1.83 4.96
C ILE A 51 -11.44 3.17 5.50
N ASP A 52 -10.12 3.33 5.62
CA ASP A 52 -9.54 4.56 6.15
C ASP A 52 -9.52 5.71 5.13
N THR A 53 -9.72 5.45 3.83
CA THR A 53 -9.44 6.42 2.76
C THR A 53 -10.58 6.68 1.77
N ASP A 54 -11.63 5.86 1.78
CA ASP A 54 -12.76 5.98 0.85
C ASP A 54 -14.09 5.82 1.61
N ASP A 55 -15.09 6.63 1.24
CA ASP A 55 -16.42 6.61 1.86
C ASP A 55 -17.37 5.59 1.18
N PHE A 56 -16.97 5.04 0.03
CA PHE A 56 -17.77 4.11 -0.76
C PHE A 56 -17.36 2.66 -0.58
N PHE A 57 -18.35 1.77 -0.64
CA PHE A 57 -18.15 0.33 -0.55
C PHE A 57 -17.08 -0.17 -1.54
N PRO A 58 -16.10 -0.97 -1.08
CA PRO A 58 -14.99 -1.41 -1.92
C PRO A 58 -15.46 -2.31 -3.05
N LYS A 59 -14.89 -2.12 -4.23
CA LYS A 59 -14.93 -3.17 -5.26
C LYS A 59 -13.94 -4.26 -4.85
N ILE A 60 -14.18 -5.49 -5.29
CA ILE A 60 -13.23 -6.60 -5.07
C ILE A 60 -11.83 -6.24 -5.59
N ALA A 61 -11.74 -5.48 -6.68
CA ALA A 61 -10.47 -4.98 -7.21
C ALA A 61 -9.67 -4.15 -6.20
N ASN A 62 -10.31 -3.34 -5.34
CA ASN A 62 -9.64 -2.58 -4.29
C ASN A 62 -8.91 -3.51 -3.29
N ILE A 63 -9.45 -4.71 -3.10
CA ILE A 63 -8.92 -5.72 -2.17
C ILE A 63 -7.84 -6.58 -2.84
N THR A 64 -7.97 -6.87 -4.14
CA THR A 64 -6.98 -7.68 -4.89
C THR A 64 -5.77 -6.89 -5.39
N ARG A 65 -5.71 -5.58 -5.12
CA ARG A 65 -4.69 -4.66 -5.64
C ARG A 65 -3.32 -4.88 -5.01
N TYR A 66 -2.32 -5.15 -5.83
CA TYR A 66 -0.94 -5.40 -5.37
C TYR A 66 -0.21 -4.10 -5.00
N ASP A 67 -0.66 -2.96 -5.51
CA ASP A 67 0.00 -1.66 -5.44
C ASP A 67 -0.29 -0.88 -4.15
N LEU A 68 -1.25 -1.33 -3.33
CA LEU A 68 -1.54 -0.75 -2.02
C LEU A 68 -0.61 -1.26 -0.90
N GLN A 69 0.28 -2.19 -1.22
CA GLN A 69 1.41 -2.53 -0.35
C GLN A 69 2.51 -1.47 -0.43
N PRO A 70 3.13 -1.07 0.69
CA PRO A 70 2.59 -0.31 1.80
C PRO A 70 2.62 1.19 1.51
N VAL A 71 1.49 1.87 1.74
CA VAL A 71 1.47 3.32 2.04
C VAL A 71 2.19 3.64 3.36
N LYS A 72 2.60 2.63 4.16
CA LYS A 72 3.61 2.77 5.24
C LYS A 72 4.98 3.23 4.73
N ASN A 73 5.29 3.10 3.44
CA ASN A 73 6.52 3.65 2.89
C ASN A 73 6.42 5.14 2.59
N ASN A 74 5.26 5.78 2.48
CA ASN A 74 5.24 7.20 2.11
C ASN A 74 5.82 8.09 3.21
N GLU A 75 5.51 7.82 4.47
CA GLU A 75 6.12 8.57 5.58
C GLU A 75 7.61 8.29 5.70
N VAL A 76 8.03 7.03 5.52
CA VAL A 76 9.45 6.63 5.54
C VAL A 76 10.20 7.27 4.35
N LEU A 77 9.66 7.19 3.15
CA LEU A 77 10.20 7.80 1.93
C LEU A 77 10.24 9.32 2.04
N ARG A 78 9.22 9.94 2.66
CA ARG A 78 9.21 11.38 2.94
C ARG A 78 10.29 11.74 3.96
N LEU A 79 10.40 11.00 5.05
CA LEU A 79 11.44 11.20 6.07
C LEU A 79 12.85 11.00 5.50
N GLU A 80 13.05 9.99 4.65
CA GLU A 80 14.30 9.75 3.94
C GLU A 80 14.60 10.91 2.97
N ALA A 81 13.60 11.40 2.22
CA ALA A 81 13.76 12.56 1.35
C ALA A 81 14.13 13.82 2.14
N ASP A 82 13.42 14.11 3.23
CA ASP A 82 13.67 15.26 4.11
C ASP A 82 15.09 15.22 4.69
N GLN A 83 15.57 14.02 5.08
CA GLN A 83 16.95 13.82 5.55
C GLN A 83 17.99 14.07 4.44
N GLN A 84 17.73 13.61 3.20
CA GLN A 84 18.63 13.88 2.07
C GLN A 84 18.67 15.38 1.74
N PHE A 85 17.54 16.07 1.76
CA PHE A 85 17.49 17.52 1.54
C PHE A 85 18.26 18.30 2.61
N ALA A 86 18.13 17.91 3.88
CA ALA A 86 18.88 18.54 4.97
C ALA A 86 20.40 18.36 4.82
N LEU A 87 20.87 17.20 4.35
CA LEU A 87 22.29 16.96 4.07
C LEU A 87 22.80 17.84 2.92
N LEU A 88 22.03 17.95 1.84
CA LEU A 88 22.37 18.80 0.70
C LEU A 88 22.41 20.28 1.11
N GLU A 89 21.42 20.76 1.87
CA GLU A 89 21.40 22.13 2.38
C GLU A 89 22.59 22.43 3.30
N HIS A 90 22.97 21.47 4.15
CA HIS A 90 24.13 21.61 5.01
C HIS A 90 25.40 21.79 4.19
N TRP A 91 25.66 20.93 3.20
CA TRP A 91 26.84 21.02 2.33
C TRP A 91 26.91 22.32 1.54
N ILE A 92 25.77 22.77 1.00
CA ILE A 92 25.67 24.08 0.34
C ILE A 92 26.03 25.22 1.30
N ARG A 93 25.57 25.14 2.55
CA ARG A 93 25.82 26.18 3.56
C ARG A 93 27.28 26.24 4.01
N ILE A 94 27.95 25.10 4.09
CA ILE A 94 29.35 25.02 4.56
C ILE A 94 30.38 25.00 3.44
N ASP A 95 29.95 25.14 2.18
CA ASP A 95 30.78 25.03 0.96
C ASP A 95 31.65 23.75 0.95
N ALA A 96 31.12 22.68 1.53
CA ALA A 96 31.82 21.39 1.58
C ALA A 96 31.34 20.50 0.43
N PRO A 97 32.26 19.80 -0.26
CA PRO A 97 31.85 18.82 -1.25
C PRO A 97 31.13 17.64 -0.57
N ALA A 98 30.24 17.00 -1.33
CA ALA A 98 29.62 15.75 -0.90
C ALA A 98 30.72 14.69 -0.63
N PRO A 99 30.53 13.77 0.34
CA PRO A 99 31.47 12.70 0.62
C PRO A 99 31.77 11.83 -0.60
N ASP A 100 32.99 11.28 -0.65
CA ASP A 100 33.42 10.40 -1.73
C ASP A 100 32.45 9.22 -1.95
N GLY A 101 32.08 9.00 -3.21
CA GLY A 101 31.15 7.93 -3.61
C GLY A 101 29.66 8.21 -3.35
N TYR A 102 29.29 9.33 -2.71
CA TYR A 102 27.88 9.67 -2.44
C TYR A 102 27.03 9.69 -3.72
N TRP A 103 27.48 10.39 -4.77
CA TRP A 103 26.75 10.50 -6.03
C TRP A 103 26.69 9.19 -6.82
N GLU A 104 27.71 8.35 -6.71
CA GLU A 104 27.72 7.03 -7.35
C GLU A 104 26.71 6.09 -6.68
N ASN A 105 26.68 6.08 -5.34
CA ASN A 105 25.73 5.32 -4.55
C ASN A 105 24.28 5.80 -4.76
N ALA A 106 24.07 7.11 -4.83
CA ALA A 106 22.77 7.70 -5.14
C ALA A 106 22.28 7.28 -6.53
N ARG A 107 23.18 7.32 -7.54
CA ARG A 107 22.85 6.90 -8.92
C ARG A 107 22.50 5.40 -9.00
N LYS A 108 23.26 4.55 -8.31
CA LYS A 108 22.98 3.09 -8.20
C LYS A 108 21.61 2.82 -7.58
N LYS A 109 21.22 3.58 -6.55
CA LYS A 109 19.89 3.46 -5.92
C LYS A 109 18.74 3.88 -6.84
N ILE A 110 18.90 4.94 -7.63
CA ILE A 110 17.80 5.49 -8.44
C ILE A 110 17.60 4.70 -9.74
N TRP A 111 18.67 4.22 -10.37
CA TRP A 111 18.60 3.59 -11.71
C TRP A 111 18.84 2.08 -11.70
N GLY A 112 19.18 1.49 -10.56
CA GLY A 112 19.66 0.11 -10.47
C GLY A 112 21.03 -0.06 -11.15
N GLU A 113 21.74 -1.14 -10.84
CA GLU A 113 22.97 -1.51 -11.55
C GLU A 113 22.64 -1.85 -13.01
N ARG A 114 22.65 -0.84 -13.89
CA ARG A 114 22.78 -1.09 -15.33
C ARG A 114 24.23 -1.42 -15.63
N SER A 115 24.55 -2.70 -15.48
CA SER A 115 25.70 -3.38 -16.09
C SER A 115 25.48 -3.55 -17.59
#